data_AF-A0AAN8IMM3-F1
#
_entry.id   AF-A0AAN8IMM3-F1
#
_cell.length_a   1.000
_cell.length_b   1.000
_cell.length_c   1.000
_cell.angle_alpha   90.00
_cell.angle_beta   90.00
_cell.angle_gamma   90.00
#
_symmetry.space_group_name_H-M   'P 1'
#
loop_
_entity.id
_entity.type
_entity.pdbx_description
1 polymer ?
#
loop_
_entity_poly.entity_id
_entity_poly.type
_entity_poly.pdbx_seq_one_letter_code
_entity_poly.pdbx_strand_id
1 'polypeptide(L)'
;RFNLIPNVFILSVAHMLVDVGPSVTITSLTNFIAFLVGFYTPTPDIQVFCLGNAIAILFDLVYQITLFAACISITGSLQIQKNSRTGKVRQWSDVKSEEPSHVLEKYSQWLANKLTAIFLFATLCCYWFISIVGSLQIQVVLSPDKLVRADSNFVKVFPLHCP
;
A
#
# COMPACT_ATOMS: atom_id res chain seq x y z
N ARG A 1 32.22 25.46 5.97
CA ARG A 1 31.70 24.14 6.43
C ARG A 1 30.16 24.07 6.52
N PHE A 2 29.45 25.16 6.85
CA PHE A 2 27.98 25.14 7.03
C PHE A 2 27.15 24.98 5.73
N ASN A 3 27.59 25.47 4.57
CA ASN A 3 26.84 25.34 3.30
C ASN A 3 27.05 24.00 2.55
N LEU A 4 27.98 23.15 3.01
CA LEU A 4 28.26 21.88 2.34
C LEU A 4 27.30 20.77 2.80
N ILE A 5 26.90 20.81 4.07
CA ILE A 5 26.02 19.83 4.72
C ILE A 5 24.61 19.77 4.08
N PRO A 6 23.91 20.90 3.81
CA PRO A 6 22.59 20.83 3.16
C PRO A 6 22.68 20.29 1.72
N ASN A 7 23.72 20.63 0.96
CA ASN A 7 23.90 20.15 -0.42
C ASN A 7 24.14 18.63 -0.49
N VAL A 8 24.96 18.09 0.42
CA VAL A 8 25.22 16.64 0.46
C VAL A 8 23.95 15.86 0.84
N PHE A 9 23.14 16.38 1.77
CA PHE A 9 21.90 15.73 2.18
C PHE A 9 20.86 15.71 1.05
N ILE A 10 20.69 16.84 0.35
CA ILE A 10 19.80 16.93 -0.82
C ILE A 10 20.21 15.90 -1.89
N LEU A 11 21.52 15.75 -2.14
CA LEU A 11 22.03 14.75 -3.07
C LEU A 11 21.72 13.31 -2.62
N SER A 12 21.82 13.01 -1.32
CA SER A 12 21.45 11.69 -0.79
C SER A 12 19.96 11.38 -0.95
N VAL A 13 19.09 12.36 -0.69
CA VAL A 13 17.63 12.20 -0.91
C VAL A 13 17.32 12.00 -2.39
N ALA A 14 18.00 12.72 -3.27
CA ALA A 14 17.85 12.55 -4.72
C ALA A 14 18.25 11.14 -5.18
N HIS A 15 19.36 10.59 -4.68
CA HIS A 15 19.77 9.22 -5.01
C HIS A 15 18.75 8.18 -4.54
N MET A 16 18.22 8.33 -3.32
CA MET A 16 17.16 7.45 -2.80
C MET A 16 15.89 7.51 -3.65
N LEU A 17 15.51 8.71 -4.10
CA LEU A 17 14.33 8.88 -4.95
C LEU A 17 14.54 8.29 -6.35
N VAL A 18 15.77 8.31 -6.89
CA VAL A 18 16.12 7.67 -8.15
C VAL A 18 16.05 6.14 -8.05
N ASP A 19 16.48 5.56 -6.93
CA ASP A 19 16.47 4.10 -6.74
C ASP A 19 15.06 3.56 -6.44
N VAL A 20 14.28 4.25 -5.59
CA VAL A 20 12.99 3.77 -5.09
C VAL A 20 11.80 4.34 -5.87
N GLY A 21 11.95 5.53 -6.45
CA GLY A 21 10.89 6.23 -7.19
C GLY A 21 10.28 5.42 -8.34
N PRO A 22 11.04 4.66 -9.14
CA PRO A 22 10.47 3.82 -10.20
C PRO A 22 9.49 2.77 -9.64
N SER A 23 9.82 2.12 -8.52
CA SER A 23 8.96 1.09 -7.92
C SER A 23 7.63 1.66 -7.41
N VAL A 24 7.71 2.80 -6.72
CA VAL A 24 6.53 3.52 -6.22
C VAL A 24 5.64 3.99 -7.38
N THR A 25 6.24 4.57 -8.41
CA THR A 25 5.52 5.05 -9.59
C THR A 25 4.83 3.91 -10.33
N ILE A 26 5.51 2.78 -10.55
CA ILE A 26 4.91 1.61 -11.20
C ILE A 26 3.72 1.10 -10.40
N THR A 27 3.85 0.99 -9.08
CA THR A 27 2.78 0.50 -8.20
C THR A 27 1.55 1.42 -8.26
N SER A 28 1.75 2.73 -8.09
CA SER A 28 0.67 3.71 -8.16
C SER A 28 0.03 3.80 -9.54
N LEU A 29 0.83 3.69 -10.61
CA LEU A 29 0.33 3.68 -11.99
C LEU A 29 -0.50 2.44 -12.29
N THR A 30 -0.06 1.25 -11.87
CA THR A 30 -0.84 0.02 -12.05
C THR A 30 -2.15 0.09 -11.26
N ASN A 31 -2.14 0.63 -10.04
CA ASN A 31 -3.37 0.84 -9.26
C ASN A 31 -4.31 1.82 -9.98
N PHE A 32 -3.78 2.95 -10.48
CA PHE A 32 -4.56 3.91 -11.26
C PHE A 32 -5.23 3.26 -12.47
N ILE A 33 -4.48 2.48 -13.26
CA ILE A 33 -5.01 1.75 -14.42
C ILE A 33 -6.08 0.72 -13.99
N ALA A 34 -5.86 -0.01 -12.89
CA ALA A 34 -6.84 -0.95 -12.37
C ALA A 34 -8.17 -0.27 -12.01
N PHE A 35 -8.12 0.91 -11.37
CA PHE A 35 -9.31 1.71 -11.09
C PHE A 35 -9.95 2.28 -12.36
N LEU A 36 -9.17 2.68 -13.36
CA LEU A 36 -9.72 3.08 -14.66
C LEU A 36 -10.45 1.94 -15.38
N VAL A 37 -9.91 0.71 -15.32
CA VAL A 37 -10.62 -0.47 -15.83
C VAL A 37 -11.91 -0.71 -15.04
N GLY A 38 -11.87 -0.53 -13.71
CA GLY A 38 -13.04 -0.61 -12.84
C GLY A 38 -14.13 0.42 -13.18
N PHE A 39 -13.76 1.61 -13.68
CA PHE A 39 -14.71 2.62 -14.15
C PHE A 39 -15.53 2.18 -15.36
N TYR A 40 -15.06 1.24 -16.18
CA TYR A 40 -15.85 0.70 -17.30
C TYR A 40 -16.95 -0.29 -16.85
N THR A 41 -17.06 -0.60 -15.56
CA THR A 41 -18.12 -1.48 -15.01
C THR A 41 -19.50 -0.85 -15.20
N PRO A 42 -20.55 -1.62 -15.58
CA PRO A 42 -21.90 -1.07 -15.83
C PRO A 42 -22.63 -0.52 -14.59
N THR A 43 -22.11 -0.73 -13.38
CA THR A 43 -22.75 -0.31 -12.12
C THR A 43 -22.35 1.13 -11.75
N PRO A 44 -23.29 2.10 -11.72
CA PRO A 44 -22.96 3.53 -11.59
C PRO A 44 -22.27 3.87 -10.26
N ASP A 45 -22.64 3.22 -9.16
CA ASP A 45 -22.01 3.46 -7.85
C ASP A 45 -20.52 3.07 -7.85
N ILE A 46 -20.19 1.97 -8.54
CA ILE A 46 -18.81 1.48 -8.67
C ILE A 46 -18.00 2.44 -9.55
N GLN A 47 -18.60 3.01 -10.60
CA GLN A 47 -17.92 3.97 -11.47
C GLN A 47 -17.44 5.21 -10.72
N VAL A 48 -18.32 5.84 -9.95
CA VAL A 48 -17.99 7.05 -9.18
C VAL A 48 -16.92 6.75 -8.13
N PHE A 49 -17.02 5.59 -7.47
CA PHE A 49 -16.01 5.12 -6.53
C PHE A 49 -14.64 4.92 -7.21
N CYS A 50 -14.60 4.19 -8.32
CA CYS A 50 -13.37 3.91 -9.06
C CYS A 50 -12.72 5.20 -9.61
N LEU A 51 -13.52 6.11 -10.16
CA LEU A 51 -13.03 7.40 -10.66
C LEU A 51 -12.44 8.27 -9.53
N GLY A 52 -13.12 8.33 -8.37
CA GLY A 52 -12.63 9.04 -7.20
C GLY A 52 -11.28 8.50 -6.72
N ASN A 53 -11.13 7.17 -6.64
CA ASN A 53 -9.87 6.53 -6.25
C ASN A 53 -8.77 6.74 -7.29
N ALA A 54 -9.08 6.66 -8.58
CA ALA A 54 -8.12 6.91 -9.65
C ALA A 54 -7.53 8.34 -9.54
N ILE A 55 -8.39 9.33 -9.37
CA ILE A 55 -7.98 10.73 -9.19
C ILE A 55 -7.15 10.88 -7.90
N ALA A 56 -7.60 10.29 -6.78
CA ALA A 56 -6.89 10.37 -5.51
C ALA A 56 -5.46 9.79 -5.60
N ILE A 57 -5.29 8.64 -6.24
CA ILE A 57 -3.97 8.00 -6.44
C ILE A 57 -3.06 8.84 -7.33
N LEU A 58 -3.62 9.49 -8.35
CA LEU A 58 -2.85 10.39 -9.20
C LEU A 58 -2.33 11.59 -8.42
N PHE A 59 -3.17 12.22 -7.58
CA PHE A 59 -2.73 13.30 -6.69
C PHE A 59 -1.75 12.84 -5.63
N ASP A 60 -1.96 11.66 -5.04
CA ASP A 60 -1.03 11.05 -4.08
C ASP A 60 0.36 10.88 -4.70
N LEU A 61 0.45 10.35 -5.92
CA LEU A 61 1.72 10.21 -6.64
C LEU A 61 2.42 11.57 -6.84
N VAL A 62 1.68 12.61 -7.23
CA VAL A 62 2.23 13.98 -7.40
C VAL A 62 2.74 14.53 -6.06
N TYR A 63 1.99 14.34 -4.98
CA TYR A 63 2.41 14.78 -3.64
C TYR A 63 3.60 14.00 -3.10
N GLN A 64 3.70 12.71 -3.42
CA GLN A 64 4.78 11.85 -2.99
C GLN A 64 6.11 12.18 -3.67
N ILE A 65 6.10 12.58 -4.95
CA ILE A 65 7.34 13.01 -5.64
C ILE A 65 7.76 14.44 -5.28
N THR A 66 6.81 15.34 -4.96
CA THR A 66 7.09 16.77 -4.73
C THR A 66 7.16 17.13 -3.24
N LEU A 67 6.02 17.09 -2.55
CA LEU A 67 5.90 17.56 -1.17
C LEU A 67 6.64 16.65 -0.20
N PHE A 68 6.51 15.33 -0.36
CA PHE A 68 7.19 14.39 0.53
C PHE A 68 8.71 14.47 0.41
N ALA A 69 9.26 14.57 -0.81
CA ALA A 69 10.68 14.79 -1.05
C ALA A 69 11.19 16.11 -0.42
N ALA A 70 10.42 17.20 -0.58
CA ALA A 70 10.73 18.49 0.04
C ALA A 70 10.69 18.42 1.58
N CYS A 71 9.68 17.79 2.15
CA CYS A 71 9.54 17.60 3.60
C CYS A 71 10.68 16.77 4.19
N ILE A 72 11.13 15.72 3.51
CA ILE A 72 12.30 14.93 3.94
C ILE A 72 13.57 15.77 3.90
N SER A 73 13.78 16.52 2.81
CA SER A 73 14.93 17.42 2.66
C SER A 73 15.04 18.43 3.82
N ILE A 74 13.92 19.10 4.11
CA ILE A 74 13.83 20.10 5.19
C ILE A 74 14.03 19.43 6.54
N THR A 75 13.24 18.40 6.85
CA THR A 75 13.30 17.71 8.15
C THR A 75 14.68 17.13 8.44
N GLY A 76 15.32 16.52 7.44
CA GLY A 76 16.66 15.97 7.61
C GLY A 76 17.71 17.05 7.87
N SER A 77 17.63 18.19 7.16
CA SER A 77 18.52 19.32 7.44
C SER A 77 18.34 19.88 8.86
N LEU A 78 17.09 19.96 9.34
CA LEU A 78 16.76 20.39 10.71
C LEU A 78 17.27 19.41 11.76
N GLN A 79 17.13 18.11 11.52
CA GLN A 79 17.64 17.07 12.43
C GLN A 79 19.17 17.11 12.55
N ILE A 80 19.88 17.28 11.43
CA ILE A 80 21.34 17.39 11.43
C ILE A 80 21.79 18.65 12.21
N GLN A 81 21.12 19.78 12.01
CA GLN A 81 21.40 21.00 12.77
C GLN A 81 21.10 20.83 14.27
N LYS A 82 19.98 20.20 14.62
CA LYS A 82 19.60 19.94 16.01
C LYS A 82 20.64 19.05 16.70
N ASN A 83 21.05 17.95 16.07
CA ASN A 83 22.09 17.06 16.60
C ASN A 83 23.43 17.77 16.79
N SER A 84 23.82 18.65 15.86
CA SER A 84 25.06 19.44 15.95
C SER A 84 25.07 20.39 17.15
N ARG A 85 23.91 20.98 17.52
CA ARG A 85 23.80 21.90 18.65
C ARG A 85 23.81 21.19 20.01
N THR A 86 23.22 20.01 20.10
CA THR A 86 23.14 19.26 21.37
C THR A 86 24.42 18.50 21.72
N GLY A 87 25.47 18.53 20.89
CA GLY A 87 26.72 17.77 21.11
C GLY A 87 26.56 16.24 21.10
N LYS A 88 25.32 15.74 21.15
CA LYS A 88 24.94 14.38 20.85
C LYS A 88 25.10 14.17 19.35
N VAL A 89 26.29 13.74 18.95
CA VAL A 89 26.43 12.89 17.77
C VAL A 89 25.60 11.64 18.08
N ARG A 90 24.29 11.69 17.79
CA ARG A 90 23.54 10.46 17.58
C ARG A 90 24.14 9.86 16.33
N GLN A 91 25.18 9.06 16.56
CA GLN A 91 25.69 8.11 15.61
C GLN A 91 24.45 7.38 15.09
N TRP A 92 24.22 7.48 13.78
CA TRP A 92 23.13 6.79 13.07
C TRP A 92 23.18 5.26 13.25
N SER A 93 24.09 4.74 14.09
CA SER A 93 24.09 3.39 14.63
C SER A 93 22.94 3.12 15.61
N ASP A 94 22.41 4.12 16.32
CA ASP A 94 21.36 3.90 17.34
C ASP A 94 19.93 3.91 16.74
N VAL A 95 19.80 4.25 15.45
CA VAL A 95 18.57 4.08 14.63
C VAL A 95 18.74 2.88 13.69
N LYS A 96 19.67 1.96 13.99
CA LYS A 96 19.86 0.71 13.23
C LYS A 96 19.44 -0.54 14.03
N SER A 97 18.64 -0.39 15.08
CA SER A 97 18.26 -1.54 15.92
C SER A 97 16.90 -1.36 16.58
N GLU A 98 15.87 -1.14 15.77
CA GLU A 98 14.64 -1.90 16.00
C GLU A 98 14.84 -3.18 15.16
N GLU A 99 15.14 -4.28 15.82
CA GLU A 99 15.44 -5.58 15.23
C GLU A 99 14.29 -6.11 14.36
N PRO A 100 14.53 -6.30 13.06
CA PRO A 100 14.15 -7.59 12.49
C PRO A 100 15.30 -8.23 11.73
N SER A 101 16.51 -7.66 11.65
CA SER A 101 17.58 -8.18 10.77
C SER A 101 17.85 -9.66 11.01
N HIS A 102 17.99 -10.09 12.26
CA HIS A 102 18.27 -11.49 12.57
C HIS A 102 17.05 -12.41 12.32
N VAL A 103 15.82 -11.91 12.50
CA VAL A 103 14.58 -12.65 12.21
C VAL A 103 14.35 -12.74 10.70
N LEU A 104 14.59 -11.66 9.97
CA LEU A 104 14.46 -11.53 8.53
C LEU A 104 15.55 -12.33 7.80
N GLU A 105 16.77 -12.35 8.32
CA GLU A 105 17.87 -13.19 7.81
C GLU A 105 17.54 -14.67 8.00
N LYS A 106 17.10 -15.07 9.20
CA LYS A 106 16.65 -16.45 9.45
C LYS A 106 15.46 -16.84 8.59
N TYR A 107 14.47 -15.96 8.46
CA TYR A 107 13.31 -16.15 7.60
C TYR A 107 13.72 -16.27 6.13
N SER A 108 14.61 -15.40 5.65
CA SER A 108 15.14 -15.43 4.28
C SER A 108 15.89 -16.72 3.99
N GLN A 109 16.77 -17.15 4.90
CA GLN A 109 17.49 -18.42 4.78
C GLN A 109 16.54 -19.64 4.80
N TRP A 110 15.52 -19.60 5.66
CA TRP A 110 14.50 -20.63 5.73
C TRP A 110 13.63 -20.69 4.48
N LEU A 111 13.23 -19.53 3.95
CA LEU A 111 12.44 -19.38 2.73
C LEU A 111 13.23 -19.79 1.48
N ALA A 112 14.53 -19.50 1.44
CA ALA A 112 15.44 -19.87 0.36
C ALA A 112 15.73 -21.38 0.30
N ASN A 113 15.37 -22.14 1.33
CA ASN A 113 15.56 -23.59 1.33
C ASN A 113 14.63 -24.25 0.29
N LYS A 114 15.18 -25.12 -0.57
CA LYS A 114 14.43 -25.77 -1.67
C LYS A 114 13.21 -26.54 -1.18
N LEU A 115 13.31 -27.19 -0.01
CA LEU A 115 12.19 -27.93 0.59
C LEU A 115 11.05 -26.99 1.01
N THR A 116 11.37 -25.87 1.66
CA THR A 116 10.40 -24.84 2.05
C THR A 116 9.71 -24.24 0.82
N ALA A 117 10.47 -23.98 -0.25
CA ALA A 117 9.92 -23.48 -1.50
C ALA A 117 8.94 -24.47 -2.15
N ILE A 118 9.25 -25.79 -2.14
CA ILE A 118 8.34 -26.83 -2.63
C ILE A 118 7.06 -26.87 -1.78
N PHE A 119 7.17 -26.80 -0.46
CA PHE A 119 6.01 -26.79 0.43
C PHE A 119 5.13 -25.56 0.24
N LEU A 120 5.74 -24.38 0.07
CA LEU A 120 5.04 -23.12 -0.19
C LEU A 120 4.32 -23.18 -1.53
N PHE A 121 4.98 -23.70 -2.57
CA PHE A 121 4.35 -23.90 -3.87
C PHE A 121 3.16 -24.88 -3.80
N ALA A 122 3.32 -26.01 -3.10
CA ALA A 122 2.23 -26.97 -2.90
C ALA A 122 1.05 -26.35 -2.14
N THR A 123 1.33 -25.56 -1.10
CA THR A 123 0.31 -24.83 -0.33
C THR A 123 -0.41 -23.79 -1.20
N LEU A 124 0.32 -23.05 -2.04
CA LEU A 124 -0.23 -22.09 -2.97
C LEU A 124 -1.13 -22.77 -4.02
N CYS A 125 -0.71 -23.92 -4.57
CA CYS A 125 -1.52 -24.69 -5.49
C CYS A 125 -2.81 -25.20 -4.84
N CYS A 126 -2.73 -25.69 -3.60
CA CYS A 126 -3.91 -26.11 -2.83
C CYS A 126 -4.85 -24.92 -2.57
N TYR A 127 -4.31 -23.77 -2.16
CA TYR A 127 -5.07 -22.54 -1.96
C TYR A 127 -5.79 -22.08 -3.23
N TRP A 128 -5.11 -22.07 -4.38
CA TRP A 128 -5.74 -21.73 -5.66
C TRP A 128 -6.81 -22.74 -6.06
N PHE A 129 -6.58 -24.04 -5.85
CA PHE A 129 -7.59 -25.06 -6.14
C PHE A 129 -8.86 -24.83 -5.31
N ILE A 130 -8.73 -24.62 -3.99
CA ILE A 130 -9.86 -24.34 -3.11
C ILE A 130 -10.54 -23.02 -3.51
N SER A 131 -9.77 -21.98 -3.83
CA SER A 131 -10.30 -20.68 -4.26
C SER A 131 -11.09 -20.76 -5.56
N ILE A 132 -10.63 -21.55 -6.54
CA ILE A 132 -11.35 -21.77 -7.81
C ILE A 132 -12.65 -22.53 -7.54
N VAL A 133 -12.61 -23.63 -6.79
CA VAL A 133 -13.82 -24.40 -6.46
C VAL A 133 -14.81 -23.52 -5.69
N GLY A 134 -14.35 -22.75 -4.72
CA GLY A 134 -15.19 -21.81 -3.95
C GLY A 134 -15.81 -20.72 -4.82
N SER A 135 -15.04 -20.18 -5.78
CA SER A 135 -15.53 -19.19 -6.73
C SER A 135 -16.60 -19.76 -7.67
N LEU A 136 -16.46 -21.02 -8.11
CA LEU A 136 -17.44 -21.69 -8.98
C LEU A 136 -18.75 -22.03 -8.26
N GLN A 137 -18.73 -22.15 -6.93
CA GLN A 137 -19.92 -22.42 -6.11
C GLN A 137 -20.60 -21.13 -5.61
N ILE A 138 -20.06 -19.93 -5.95
CA ILE A 138 -20.60 -18.66 -5.46
C ILE A 138 -21.99 -18.41 -6.08
N GLN A 139 -23.03 -18.52 -5.26
CA GLN A 139 -24.37 -18.10 -5.62
C GLN A 139 -24.50 -16.61 -5.30
N VAL A 140 -24.61 -15.77 -6.33
CA VAL A 140 -24.72 -14.32 -6.18
C VAL A 140 -26.16 -13.96 -5.84
N VAL A 141 -26.53 -14.16 -4.57
CA VAL A 141 -27.82 -13.70 -4.05
C VAL A 141 -27.58 -12.48 -3.18
N LEU A 142 -27.72 -11.30 -3.77
CA LEU A 142 -27.69 -10.04 -3.05
C LEU A 142 -29.08 -9.78 -2.45
N SER A 143 -29.45 -10.52 -1.40
CA SER A 143 -30.73 -10.30 -0.71
C SER A 143 -30.71 -8.91 -0.02
N PRO A 144 -31.67 -8.01 -0.32
CA PRO A 144 -31.72 -6.68 0.29
C PRO A 144 -31.88 -6.73 1.82
N ASP A 145 -32.37 -7.86 2.36
CA ASP A 145 -32.45 -8.13 3.80
C ASP A 145 -31.08 -8.12 4.52
N LYS A 146 -29.98 -8.27 3.77
CA LYS A 146 -28.61 -8.20 4.30
C LYS A 146 -28.01 -6.79 4.27
N LEU A 147 -28.58 -5.90 3.46
CA LEU A 147 -28.18 -4.49 3.36
C LEU A 147 -28.98 -3.61 4.33
N VAL A 148 -30.17 -4.07 4.72
CA VAL A 148 -31.08 -3.35 5.60
C VAL A 148 -30.91 -3.85 7.04
N ARG A 149 -30.83 -2.92 8.01
CA ARG A 149 -30.81 -3.26 9.43
C ARG A 149 -32.08 -4.06 9.77
N ALA A 150 -31.92 -5.23 10.39
CA ALA A 150 -32.99 -6.21 10.62
C ALA A 150 -34.23 -5.64 11.37
N ASP A 151 -34.06 -4.55 12.13
CA ASP A 151 -35.12 -3.89 12.91
C ASP A 151 -35.82 -2.70 12.20
N SER A 152 -35.45 -2.38 10.97
CA SER A 152 -36.05 -1.22 10.29
C SER A 152 -37.41 -1.56 9.69
N ASN A 153 -38.36 -0.62 9.77
CA ASN A 153 -39.74 -0.78 9.27
C ASN A 153 -39.83 -1.08 7.75
N PHE A 154 -38.73 -0.95 7.01
CA PHE A 154 -38.64 -1.23 5.58
C PHE A 154 -38.74 -2.72 5.24
N VAL A 155 -38.35 -3.61 6.15
CA VAL A 155 -38.44 -5.08 5.95
C VAL A 155 -39.91 -5.54 5.81
N LYS A 156 -40.86 -4.82 6.41
CA LYS A 156 -42.30 -5.13 6.35
C LYS A 156 -42.98 -4.67 5.06
N VAL A 157 -42.38 -3.75 4.31
CA VAL A 157 -42.97 -3.14 3.10
C VAL A 157 -42.54 -3.87 1.82
N PHE A 158 -41.35 -4.48 1.81
CA PHE A 158 -40.84 -5.25 0.66
C PHE A 158 -41.68 -6.48 0.24
N PRO A 159 -42.33 -7.26 1.14
CA PRO A 159 -43.16 -8.39 0.69
C PRO A 159 -44.54 -7.98 0.13
N LEU A 160 -44.91 -6.69 0.15
CA LEU A 160 -46.25 -6.20 -0.25
C LEU A 160 -46.33 -5.64 -1.68
N HIS A 161 -45.24 -5.68 -2.47
CA HIS A 161 -45.22 -5.06 -3.81
C HIS A 161 -44.65 -5.92 -4.95
N CYS A 162 -44.57 -7.24 -4.79
CA CYS A 162 -44.39 -8.13 -5.94
C CYS A 162 -45.74 -8.71 -6.37
N PRO A 163 -46.24 -8.47 -7.60
CA PRO A 163 -47.18 -9.38 -8.23
C PRO A 163 -46.56 -10.76 -8.50
#